data_AF-A0A7V9M2G0-F1
#
_entry.id   AF-A0A7V9M2G0-F1
#
_cell.length_a   1.000
_cell.length_b   1.000
_cell.length_c   1.000
_cell.angle_alpha   90.00
_cell.angle_beta   90.00
_cell.angle_gamma   90.00
#
_symmetry.space_group_name_H-M   'P 1'
#
loop_
_entity.id
_entity.type
_entity.pdbx_description
1 polymer ?
#
loop_
_entity_poly.entity_id
_entity_poly.type
_entity_poly.pdbx_seq_one_letter_code
_entity_poly.pdbx_strand_id
1 'polypeptide(L)'
;MMMAYRYADSAIMVKDSAFIRKSGLILARAQQKTDIEHHKLEVEQLEHQKNIQTLQRNSLFFIVVLLIIVSVLLINRQRLLKKQKLYAEAQQQQAVIELANAQQQLNTFITSIREKNELVERLTTEMHQLQNVLDKDAMDYRHQTVNQLRQATILTNDQWKDFRYAFEKAYRYYFTPLQEKLPGLSAADIRFMALSKLKFNAREMAASLGISPNSIRMSLHRLRKKYNLADEESLEVIVESI
;
A
#
# COMPACT_ATOMS: atom_id res chain seq x y z
N MET A 1 -71.65 -108.03 16.54
CA MET A 1 -70.84 -107.14 17.43
C MET A 1 -69.46 -106.84 16.85
N MET A 2 -68.67 -107.83 16.41
CA MET A 2 -67.27 -107.67 15.98
C MET A 2 -67.04 -106.73 14.76
N MET A 3 -67.97 -106.65 13.80
CA MET A 3 -67.83 -105.77 12.62
C MET A 3 -68.06 -104.29 12.93
N ALA A 4 -68.98 -103.96 13.84
CA ALA A 4 -69.23 -102.58 14.25
C ALA A 4 -68.00 -101.96 14.94
N TYR A 5 -67.26 -102.75 15.73
CA TYR A 5 -65.98 -102.33 16.32
C TYR A 5 -64.92 -102.04 15.26
N ARG A 6 -64.78 -102.90 14.23
CA ARG A 6 -63.80 -102.67 13.15
C ARG A 6 -64.08 -101.39 12.33
N TYR A 7 -65.34 -101.08 12.07
CA TYR A 7 -65.70 -99.83 11.39
C TYR A 7 -65.48 -98.60 12.27
N ALA A 8 -65.76 -98.72 13.57
CA ALA A 8 -65.44 -97.67 14.53
C ALA A 8 -63.92 -97.42 14.60
N ASP A 9 -63.12 -98.48 14.70
CA ASP A 9 -61.64 -98.40 14.72
C ASP A 9 -61.08 -97.78 13.43
N SER A 10 -61.61 -98.18 12.27
CA SER A 10 -61.21 -97.61 10.98
C SER A 10 -61.57 -96.12 10.87
N ALA A 11 -62.76 -95.73 11.33
CA ALA A 11 -63.20 -94.33 11.34
C ALA A 11 -62.36 -93.47 12.31
N ILE A 12 -61.98 -94.03 13.47
CA ILE A 12 -61.07 -93.40 14.42
C ILE A 12 -59.69 -93.21 13.78
N MET A 13 -59.14 -94.24 13.12
CA MET A 13 -57.84 -94.17 12.45
C MET A 13 -57.80 -93.14 11.30
N VAL A 14 -58.87 -93.06 10.50
CA VAL A 14 -58.99 -92.05 9.44
C VAL A 14 -59.12 -90.64 10.02
N LYS A 15 -59.91 -90.46 11.09
CA LYS A 15 -60.03 -89.19 11.82
C LYS A 15 -58.69 -88.75 12.42
N ASP A 16 -57.96 -89.67 13.04
CA ASP A 16 -56.67 -89.41 13.67
C ASP A 16 -55.60 -89.07 12.62
N SER A 17 -55.55 -89.80 11.51
CA SER A 17 -54.63 -89.48 10.40
C SER A 17 -54.96 -88.13 9.73
N ALA A 18 -56.24 -87.80 9.56
CA ALA A 18 -56.68 -86.50 9.07
C ALA A 18 -56.33 -85.37 10.07
N PHE A 19 -56.48 -85.62 11.36
CA PHE A 19 -56.09 -84.71 12.43
C PHE A 19 -54.57 -84.47 12.44
N ILE A 20 -53.75 -85.53 12.37
CA ILE A 20 -52.28 -85.43 12.32
C ILE A 20 -51.83 -84.62 11.09
N ARG A 21 -52.40 -84.89 9.91
CA ARG A 21 -52.09 -84.12 8.68
C ARG A 21 -52.49 -82.64 8.81
N LYS A 22 -53.68 -82.36 9.34
CA LYS A 22 -54.15 -80.97 9.56
C LYS A 22 -53.26 -80.24 10.56
N SER A 23 -52.92 -80.88 11.67
CA SER A 23 -52.03 -80.32 12.70
C SER A 23 -50.62 -80.08 12.15
N GLY A 24 -50.07 -81.01 11.36
CA GLY A 24 -48.79 -80.82 10.66
C GLY A 24 -48.82 -79.67 9.65
N LEU A 25 -49.92 -79.50 8.91
CA LEU A 25 -50.10 -78.37 7.99
C LEU A 25 -50.20 -77.02 8.72
N ILE A 26 -50.88 -76.97 9.88
CA ILE A 26 -50.94 -75.77 10.71
C ILE A 26 -49.56 -75.40 11.23
N LEU A 27 -48.79 -76.39 11.71
CA LEU A 27 -47.42 -76.18 12.18
C LEU A 27 -46.49 -75.71 11.05
N ALA A 28 -46.56 -76.35 9.88
CA ALA A 28 -45.77 -75.95 8.71
C ALA A 28 -46.07 -74.51 8.26
N ARG A 29 -47.35 -74.10 8.29
CA ARG A 29 -47.74 -72.71 8.00
C ARG A 29 -47.27 -71.73 9.07
N ALA A 30 -47.28 -72.13 10.35
CA ALA A 30 -46.77 -71.30 11.44
C ALA A 30 -45.26 -71.10 11.34
N GLN A 31 -44.51 -72.16 11.03
CA GLN A 31 -43.07 -72.11 10.76
C GLN A 31 -42.77 -71.22 9.55
N GLN A 32 -43.46 -71.45 8.42
CA GLN A 32 -43.30 -70.64 7.22
C GLN A 32 -43.59 -69.15 7.46
N LYS A 33 -44.61 -68.82 8.26
CA LYS A 33 -44.90 -67.43 8.64
C LYS A 33 -43.76 -66.82 9.45
N THR A 34 -43.21 -67.58 10.39
CA THR A 34 -42.07 -67.17 11.23
C THR A 34 -40.82 -66.94 10.39
N ASP A 35 -40.53 -67.84 9.44
CA ASP A 35 -39.39 -67.72 8.52
C ASP A 35 -39.52 -66.48 7.61
N ILE A 36 -40.73 -66.21 7.09
CA ILE A 36 -41.01 -65.00 6.30
C ILE A 36 -40.82 -63.73 7.14
N GLU A 37 -41.26 -63.73 8.40
CA GLU A 37 -41.06 -62.59 9.31
C GLU A 37 -39.57 -62.37 9.62
N HIS A 38 -38.80 -63.44 9.84
CA HIS A 38 -37.35 -63.37 10.00
C HIS A 38 -36.64 -62.81 8.77
N HIS A 39 -36.96 -63.32 7.58
CA HIS A 39 -36.38 -62.81 6.34
C HIS A 39 -36.76 -61.35 6.07
N LYS A 40 -37.99 -60.92 6.40
CA LYS A 40 -38.38 -59.51 6.29
C LYS A 40 -37.57 -58.62 7.23
N LEU A 41 -37.39 -59.04 8.47
CA LEU A 41 -36.58 -58.33 9.45
C LEU A 41 -35.12 -58.22 9.00
N GLU A 42 -34.56 -59.30 8.47
CA GLU A 42 -33.20 -59.32 7.91
C GLU A 42 -33.05 -58.36 6.73
N VAL A 43 -34.00 -58.37 5.80
CA VAL A 43 -34.02 -57.42 4.66
C VAL A 43 -34.11 -55.97 5.16
N GLU A 44 -34.98 -55.67 6.12
CA GLU A 44 -35.11 -54.33 6.70
C GLU A 44 -33.81 -53.88 7.40
N GLN A 45 -33.16 -54.78 8.14
CA GLN A 45 -31.86 -54.51 8.75
C GLN A 45 -30.77 -54.26 7.71
N LEU A 46 -30.71 -55.06 6.65
CA LEU A 46 -29.76 -54.88 5.55
C LEU A 46 -30.00 -53.57 4.79
N GLU A 47 -31.26 -53.21 4.55
CA GLU A 47 -31.62 -51.92 3.95
C GLU A 47 -31.21 -50.75 4.85
N HIS A 48 -31.46 -50.84 6.16
CA HIS A 48 -31.04 -49.82 7.10
C HIS A 48 -29.51 -49.69 7.14
N GLN A 49 -28.76 -50.81 7.15
CA GLN A 49 -27.29 -50.79 7.10
C GLN A 49 -26.79 -50.15 5.80
N LYS A 50 -27.39 -50.51 4.65
CA LYS A 50 -27.05 -49.91 3.35
C LYS A 50 -27.34 -48.41 3.32
N ASN A 51 -28.44 -47.97 3.92
CA ASN A 51 -28.77 -46.55 4.03
C ASN A 51 -27.74 -45.81 4.89
N ILE A 52 -27.36 -46.36 6.04
CA ILE A 52 -26.29 -45.78 6.89
C ILE A 52 -24.98 -45.71 6.12
N GLN A 53 -24.57 -46.78 5.43
CA GLN A 53 -23.33 -46.82 4.64
C GLN A 53 -23.37 -45.79 3.49
N THR A 54 -24.52 -45.65 2.84
CA THR A 54 -24.71 -44.66 1.76
C THR A 54 -24.60 -43.24 2.30
N LEU A 55 -25.20 -42.95 3.46
CA LEU A 55 -25.08 -41.66 4.14
C LEU A 55 -23.63 -41.37 4.55
N GLN A 56 -22.93 -42.34 5.15
CA GLN A 56 -21.53 -42.21 5.55
C GLN A 56 -20.61 -41.92 4.36
N ARG A 57 -20.78 -42.65 3.25
CA ARG A 57 -20.03 -42.41 2.01
C ARG A 57 -20.31 -41.01 1.45
N ASN A 58 -21.57 -40.60 1.40
CA ASN A 58 -21.94 -39.28 0.89
C ASN A 58 -21.41 -38.16 1.80
N SER A 59 -21.49 -38.30 3.12
CA SER A 59 -20.91 -37.31 4.05
C SER A 59 -19.39 -37.22 3.89
N LEU A 60 -18.71 -38.34 3.70
CA LEU A 60 -17.25 -38.35 3.46
C LEU A 60 -16.91 -37.63 2.15
N PHE A 61 -17.68 -37.86 1.09
CA PHE A 61 -17.53 -37.13 -0.17
C PHE A 61 -17.69 -35.62 0.02
N PHE A 62 -18.75 -35.17 0.71
CA PHE A 62 -18.96 -33.74 0.98
C PHE A 62 -17.84 -33.13 1.84
N ILE A 63 -17.31 -33.86 2.83
CA ILE A 63 -16.17 -33.41 3.63
C ILE A 63 -14.92 -33.23 2.76
N VAL A 64 -14.61 -34.19 1.89
CA VAL A 64 -13.45 -34.09 0.97
C VAL A 64 -13.61 -32.90 0.03
N VAL A 65 -14.80 -32.71 -0.54
CA VAL A 65 -15.11 -31.55 -1.40
C VAL A 65 -14.95 -30.24 -0.62
N LEU A 66 -15.45 -30.17 0.61
CA LEU A 66 -15.31 -28.99 1.46
C LEU A 66 -13.84 -28.70 1.77
N LEU A 67 -13.04 -29.72 2.09
CA LEU A 67 -11.60 -29.57 2.32
C LEU A 67 -10.85 -29.05 1.09
N ILE A 68 -11.23 -29.51 -0.11
CA ILE A 68 -10.67 -29.01 -1.37
C ILE A 68 -11.04 -27.53 -1.55
N ILE A 69 -12.32 -27.16 -1.35
CA ILE A 69 -12.78 -25.77 -1.46
C ILE A 69 -12.02 -24.87 -0.47
N VAL A 70 -11.93 -25.27 0.79
CA VAL A 70 -11.18 -24.53 1.83
C VAL A 70 -9.71 -24.40 1.44
N SER A 71 -9.09 -25.46 0.96
CA SER A 71 -7.69 -25.44 0.51
C SER A 71 -7.47 -24.44 -0.63
N VAL A 72 -8.36 -24.45 -1.64
CA VAL A 72 -8.32 -23.50 -2.76
C VAL A 72 -8.51 -22.06 -2.28
N LEU A 73 -9.47 -21.81 -1.38
CA LEU A 73 -9.70 -20.48 -0.81
C LEU A 73 -8.48 -19.97 -0.03
N LEU A 74 -7.84 -20.83 0.78
CA LEU A 74 -6.63 -20.48 1.52
C LEU A 74 -5.47 -20.15 0.60
N ILE A 75 -5.24 -20.96 -0.44
CA ILE A 75 -4.20 -20.72 -1.44
C ILE A 75 -4.44 -19.40 -2.17
N ASN A 76 -5.68 -19.13 -2.59
CA ASN A 76 -6.04 -17.89 -3.28
C ASN A 76 -5.85 -16.66 -2.38
N ARG A 77 -6.24 -16.76 -1.11
CA ARG A 77 -6.04 -15.68 -0.13
C ARG A 77 -4.56 -15.39 0.08
N GLN A 78 -3.72 -16.42 0.26
CA GLN A 78 -2.27 -16.24 0.39
C GLN A 78 -1.65 -15.61 -0.85
N ARG A 79 -2.05 -16.05 -2.04
CA ARG A 79 -1.59 -15.47 -3.32
C ARG A 79 -1.98 -14.01 -3.45
N LEU A 80 -3.20 -13.64 -3.06
CA LEU A 80 -3.68 -12.27 -3.09
C LEU A 80 -2.88 -11.38 -2.13
N LEU A 81 -2.66 -11.83 -0.89
CA LEU A 81 -1.86 -11.09 0.10
C LEU A 81 -0.42 -10.91 -0.36
N LYS A 82 0.20 -11.94 -0.92
CA LYS A 82 1.57 -11.84 -1.47
C LYS A 82 1.63 -10.84 -2.62
N LYS A 83 0.65 -10.85 -3.53
CA LYS A 83 0.56 -9.86 -4.61
C LYS A 83 0.43 -8.45 -4.06
N GLN A 84 -0.50 -8.22 -3.13
CA GLN A 84 -0.70 -6.90 -2.51
C GLN A 84 0.58 -6.39 -1.84
N LYS A 85 1.28 -7.26 -1.10
CA LYS A 85 2.56 -6.91 -0.48
C LYS A 85 3.61 -6.52 -1.53
N LEU A 86 3.77 -7.31 -2.59
CA LEU A 86 4.69 -6.99 -3.68
C LEU A 86 4.33 -5.68 -4.39
N TYR A 87 3.05 -5.40 -4.61
CA TYR A 87 2.59 -4.12 -5.18
C TYR A 87 2.91 -2.95 -4.25
N ALA A 88 2.66 -3.09 -2.95
CA ALA A 88 3.00 -2.06 -1.96
C ALA A 88 4.50 -1.82 -1.87
N GLU A 89 5.32 -2.88 -1.86
CA GLU A 89 6.78 -2.80 -1.88
C GLU A 89 7.28 -2.10 -3.15
N ALA A 90 6.74 -2.46 -4.32
CA ALA A 90 7.10 -1.81 -5.59
C ALA A 90 6.71 -0.32 -5.61
N GLN A 91 5.52 0.03 -5.10
CA GLN A 91 5.10 1.43 -4.97
C GLN A 91 6.00 2.21 -4.02
N GLN A 92 6.39 1.60 -2.89
CA GLN A 92 7.30 2.22 -1.95
C GLN A 92 8.69 2.45 -2.57
N GLN A 93 9.23 1.46 -3.28
CA GLN A 93 10.50 1.59 -4.00
C GLN A 93 10.44 2.69 -5.05
N GLN A 94 9.36 2.74 -5.82
CA GLN A 94 9.15 3.79 -6.83
C GLN A 94 9.11 5.18 -6.18
N ALA A 95 8.41 5.34 -5.06
CA ALA A 95 8.36 6.60 -4.32
C ALA A 95 9.74 7.03 -3.80
N VAL A 96 10.57 6.08 -3.33
CA VAL A 96 11.95 6.36 -2.90
C VAL A 96 12.82 6.80 -4.08
N ILE A 97 12.70 6.15 -5.23
CA ILE A 97 13.44 6.51 -6.45
C ILE A 97 13.02 7.90 -6.92
N GLU A 98 11.72 8.20 -6.94
CA GLU A 98 11.20 9.51 -7.31
C GLU A 98 11.70 10.62 -6.38
N LEU A 99 11.73 10.37 -5.07
CA LEU A 99 12.28 11.30 -4.09
C LEU A 99 13.78 11.52 -4.30
N ALA A 100 14.55 10.45 -4.53
CA ALA A 100 15.98 10.53 -4.80
C ALA A 100 16.28 11.33 -6.08
N ASN A 101 15.51 11.07 -7.15
CA ASN A 101 15.62 11.82 -8.40
C ASN A 101 15.27 13.30 -8.22
N ALA A 102 14.22 13.61 -7.46
CA ALA A 102 13.85 14.98 -7.14
C ALA A 102 14.95 15.70 -6.35
N GLN A 103 15.53 15.03 -5.34
CA GLN A 103 16.64 15.57 -4.57
C GLN A 103 17.88 15.80 -5.44
N GLN A 104 18.18 14.89 -6.36
CA GLN A 104 19.29 15.03 -7.30
C GLN A 104 19.07 16.24 -8.22
N GLN A 105 17.88 16.38 -8.80
CA GLN A 105 17.53 17.54 -9.64
C GLN A 105 17.67 18.86 -8.88
N LEU A 106 17.20 18.90 -7.64
CA LEU A 106 17.34 20.07 -6.78
C LEU A 106 18.82 20.38 -6.49
N ASN A 107 19.62 19.36 -6.19
CA ASN A 107 21.05 19.52 -5.95
C ASN A 107 21.78 20.05 -7.19
N THR A 108 21.46 19.56 -8.39
CA THR A 108 21.99 20.11 -9.65
C THR A 108 21.65 21.59 -9.80
N PHE A 109 20.42 21.98 -9.46
CA PHE A 109 20.00 23.37 -9.50
C PHE A 109 20.76 24.24 -8.48
N ILE A 110 20.94 23.75 -7.26
CA ILE A 110 21.73 24.40 -6.20
C ILE A 110 23.18 24.62 -6.67
N THR A 111 23.80 23.59 -7.24
CA THR A 111 25.17 23.68 -7.77
C THR A 111 25.25 24.72 -8.89
N SER A 112 24.30 24.73 -9.82
CA SER A 112 24.26 25.72 -10.89
C SER A 112 24.11 27.16 -10.36
N ILE A 113 23.31 27.37 -9.31
CA ILE A 113 23.23 28.67 -8.64
C ILE A 113 24.59 29.06 -8.06
N ARG A 114 25.25 28.15 -7.33
CA ARG A 114 26.54 28.44 -6.70
C ARG A 114 27.62 28.77 -7.73
N GLU A 115 27.71 28.02 -8.82
CA GLU A 115 28.64 28.29 -9.93
C GLU A 115 28.38 29.67 -10.56
N LYS A 116 27.10 30.05 -10.72
CA LYS A 116 26.74 31.40 -11.18
C LYS A 116 27.12 32.49 -10.17
N ASN A 117 26.90 32.25 -8.87
CA ASN A 117 27.33 33.17 -7.81
C ASN A 117 28.84 33.39 -7.86
N GLU A 118 29.63 32.32 -7.97
CA GLU A 118 31.09 32.40 -8.06
C GLU A 118 31.54 33.14 -9.32
N LEU A 119 30.90 32.89 -10.46
CA LEU A 119 31.17 33.64 -11.69
C LEU A 119 30.90 35.13 -11.50
N VAL A 120 29.76 35.49 -10.90
CA VAL A 120 29.43 36.89 -10.59
C VAL A 120 30.48 37.51 -9.67
N GLU A 121 30.91 36.81 -8.62
CA GLU A 121 31.94 37.30 -7.70
C GLU A 121 33.29 37.52 -8.41
N ARG A 122 33.71 36.59 -9.28
CA ARG A 122 34.92 36.76 -10.11
C ARG A 122 34.82 37.98 -11.03
N LEU A 123 33.74 38.08 -11.81
CA LEU A 123 33.54 39.19 -12.76
C LEU A 123 33.46 40.55 -12.04
N THR A 124 32.81 40.62 -10.87
CA THR A 124 32.80 41.85 -10.06
C THR A 124 34.19 42.22 -9.54
N THR A 125 34.99 41.24 -9.14
CA THR A 125 36.37 41.46 -8.68
C THR A 125 37.26 41.97 -9.82
N GLU A 126 37.17 41.37 -11.00
CA GLU A 126 37.88 41.82 -12.22
C GLU A 126 37.48 43.26 -12.58
N MET A 127 36.19 43.58 -12.50
CA MET A 127 35.71 44.96 -12.72
C MET A 127 36.33 45.96 -11.74
N HIS A 128 36.42 45.61 -10.46
CA HIS A 128 37.01 46.48 -9.44
C HIS A 128 38.51 46.71 -9.68
N GLN A 129 39.24 45.67 -10.10
CA GLN A 129 40.67 45.79 -10.44
C GLN A 129 40.89 46.72 -11.64
N LEU A 130 39.97 46.70 -12.61
CA LEU A 130 40.03 47.54 -13.80
C LEU A 130 39.44 48.93 -13.60
N GLN A 131 38.88 49.26 -12.44
CA GLN A 131 38.12 50.50 -12.22
C GLN A 131 38.96 51.77 -12.42
N ASN A 132 40.26 51.72 -12.11
CA ASN A 132 41.18 52.86 -12.24
C ASN A 132 42.07 52.81 -13.49
N VAL A 133 41.89 51.79 -14.34
CA VAL A 133 42.65 51.66 -15.59
C VAL A 133 41.93 52.45 -16.69
N LEU A 134 42.65 53.39 -17.33
CA LEU A 134 42.13 54.30 -18.36
C LEU A 134 42.49 53.87 -19.79
N ASP A 135 43.00 52.64 -19.95
CA ASP A 135 43.32 52.07 -21.26
C ASP A 135 42.06 51.67 -22.05
N LYS A 136 42.11 51.80 -23.37
CA LYS A 136 40.96 51.56 -24.27
C LYS A 136 40.55 50.08 -24.26
N ASP A 137 41.51 49.17 -24.24
CA ASP A 137 41.26 47.73 -24.17
C ASP A 137 40.64 47.35 -22.81
N ALA A 138 41.07 47.99 -21.73
CA ALA A 138 40.46 47.84 -20.41
C ALA A 138 39.03 48.42 -20.36
N MET A 139 38.74 49.50 -21.09
CA MET A 139 37.38 50.03 -21.21
C MET A 139 36.43 49.06 -21.94
N ASP A 140 36.87 48.50 -23.07
CA ASP A 140 36.08 47.54 -23.85
C ASP A 140 35.84 46.24 -23.07
N TYR A 141 36.88 45.72 -22.39
CA TYR A 141 36.74 44.55 -21.52
C TYR A 141 35.75 44.81 -20.38
N ARG A 142 35.83 45.95 -19.68
CA ARG A 142 34.83 46.31 -18.65
C ARG A 142 33.41 46.36 -19.21
N HIS A 143 33.23 46.86 -20.44
CA HIS A 143 31.90 46.89 -21.06
C HIS A 143 31.35 45.48 -21.32
N GLN A 144 32.22 44.55 -21.76
CA GLN A 144 31.86 43.14 -21.91
C GLN A 144 31.53 42.48 -20.56
N THR A 145 32.32 42.72 -19.51
CA THR A 145 32.08 42.18 -18.16
C THR A 145 30.77 42.68 -17.56
N VAL A 146 30.43 43.96 -17.74
CA VAL A 146 29.13 44.53 -17.30
C VAL A 146 27.96 43.84 -18.01
N ASN A 147 28.10 43.56 -19.31
CA ASN A 147 27.06 42.88 -20.07
C ASN A 147 26.90 41.42 -19.61
N GLN A 148 28.00 40.73 -19.29
CA GLN A 148 27.96 39.38 -18.70
C GLN A 148 27.30 39.38 -17.32
N LEU A 149 27.63 40.34 -16.45
CA LEU A 149 27.01 40.49 -15.12
C LEU A 149 25.51 40.78 -15.19
N ARG A 150 25.06 41.63 -16.13
CA ARG A 150 23.64 41.90 -16.35
C ARG A 150 22.86 40.64 -16.75
N GLN A 151 23.48 39.77 -17.53
CA GLN A 151 22.88 38.51 -17.96
C GLN A 151 22.91 37.43 -16.88
N ALA A 152 23.80 37.56 -15.89
CA ALA A 152 23.97 36.60 -14.81
C ALA A 152 22.89 36.69 -13.71
N THR A 153 21.71 37.28 -13.96
CA THR A 153 20.60 37.25 -12.98
C THR A 153 20.24 35.80 -12.67
N ILE A 154 20.49 35.40 -11.42
CA ILE A 154 20.64 34.00 -11.01
C ILE A 154 19.29 33.29 -10.84
N LEU A 155 18.25 34.05 -10.48
CA LEU A 155 16.87 33.59 -10.33
C LEU A 155 15.92 34.58 -11.01
N THR A 156 15.79 34.46 -12.32
CA THR A 156 14.67 35.10 -13.04
C THR A 156 13.34 34.54 -12.55
N ASN A 157 12.23 35.21 -12.85
CA ASN A 157 10.90 34.72 -12.44
C ASN A 157 10.58 33.32 -12.99
N ASP A 158 11.11 32.95 -14.15
CA ASP A 158 10.91 31.62 -14.72
C ASP A 158 11.82 30.58 -14.07
N GLN A 159 13.10 30.90 -13.86
CA GLN A 159 14.01 30.04 -13.10
C GLN A 159 13.52 29.79 -11.66
N TRP A 160 12.83 30.76 -11.06
CA TRP A 160 12.19 30.59 -9.76
C TRP A 160 11.03 29.59 -9.81
N LYS A 161 10.25 29.54 -10.89
CA LYS A 161 9.18 28.52 -11.03
C LYS A 161 9.78 27.12 -11.12
N ASP A 162 10.84 26.96 -11.90
CA ASP A 162 11.55 25.69 -12.05
C ASP A 162 12.19 25.25 -10.74
N PHE A 163 12.86 26.19 -10.04
CA PHE A 163 13.39 25.96 -8.70
C PHE A 163 12.30 25.52 -7.74
N ARG A 164 11.19 26.27 -7.68
CA ARG A 164 10.09 26.00 -6.75
C ARG A 164 9.50 24.62 -7.02
N TYR A 165 9.34 24.25 -8.29
CA TYR A 165 8.85 22.94 -8.68
C TYR A 165 9.79 21.81 -8.24
N ALA A 166 11.10 21.96 -8.47
CA ALA A 166 12.10 20.99 -8.01
C ALA A 166 12.14 20.90 -6.47
N PHE A 167 12.04 22.05 -5.81
CA PHE A 167 12.02 22.17 -4.35
C PHE A 167 10.78 21.50 -3.75
N GLU A 168 9.57 21.74 -4.27
CA GLU A 168 8.33 21.11 -3.77
C GLU A 168 8.32 19.58 -3.97
N LYS A 169 9.02 19.08 -4.99
CA LYS A 169 9.19 17.63 -5.18
C LYS A 169 10.13 17.00 -4.16
N ALA A 170 11.21 17.68 -3.81
CA ALA A 170 12.19 17.20 -2.82
C ALA A 170 11.70 17.40 -1.38
N TYR A 171 11.11 18.56 -1.08
CA TYR A 171 10.54 18.96 0.20
C TYR A 171 9.01 19.04 0.09
N ARG A 172 8.39 17.86 0.12
CA ARG A 172 6.93 17.75 -0.04
C ARG A 172 6.22 18.54 1.05
N TYR A 173 5.23 19.33 0.63
CA TYR A 173 4.43 20.18 1.52
C TYR A 173 5.23 21.21 2.33
N TYR A 174 6.36 21.74 1.86
CA TYR A 174 7.08 22.77 2.63
C TYR A 174 6.35 24.13 2.68
N PHE A 175 5.85 24.62 1.54
CA PHE A 175 5.29 25.98 1.48
C PHE A 175 3.95 26.12 2.22
N THR A 176 3.16 25.07 2.34
CA THR A 176 1.86 25.13 3.02
C THR A 176 2.01 25.35 4.53
N PRO A 177 2.74 24.51 5.31
CA PRO A 177 3.02 24.76 6.71
C PRO A 177 3.86 26.00 6.95
N LEU A 178 4.72 26.40 5.99
CA LEU A 178 5.43 27.68 6.08
C LEU A 178 4.46 28.86 6.10
N GLN A 179 3.45 28.86 5.23
CA GLN A 179 2.43 29.91 5.19
C GLN A 179 1.47 29.84 6.38
N GLU A 180 1.22 28.66 6.93
CA GLU A 180 0.44 28.48 8.15
C GLU A 180 1.19 29.01 9.39
N LYS A 181 2.48 28.67 9.56
CA LYS A 181 3.31 29.14 10.67
C LYS A 181 3.65 30.64 10.56
N LEU A 182 3.90 31.12 9.34
CA LEU A 182 4.30 32.50 9.05
C LEU A 182 3.32 33.15 8.05
N PRO A 183 2.11 33.54 8.50
CA PRO A 183 1.09 34.08 7.61
C PRO A 183 1.45 35.47 7.05
N GLY A 184 1.20 35.68 5.76
CA GLY A 184 1.43 36.96 5.07
C GLY A 184 2.90 37.22 4.73
N LEU A 185 3.68 36.18 4.46
CA LEU A 185 4.99 36.28 3.81
C LEU A 185 4.82 36.83 2.38
N SER A 186 5.65 37.80 1.99
CA SER A 186 5.71 38.25 0.60
C SER A 186 6.37 37.19 -0.29
N ALA A 187 6.26 37.33 -1.62
CA ALA A 187 6.94 36.44 -2.56
C ALA A 187 8.46 36.42 -2.34
N ALA A 188 9.06 37.56 -1.99
CA ALA A 188 10.49 37.66 -1.67
C ALA A 188 10.83 36.92 -0.36
N ASP A 189 9.98 37.03 0.65
CA ASP A 189 10.19 36.30 1.91
C ASP A 189 10.08 34.79 1.70
N ILE A 190 9.13 34.32 0.87
CA ILE A 190 9.00 32.89 0.52
C ILE A 190 10.28 32.38 -0.17
N ARG A 191 10.84 33.16 -1.10
CA ARG A 191 12.11 32.83 -1.76
C ARG A 191 13.25 32.72 -0.77
N PHE A 192 13.33 33.69 0.14
CA PHE A 192 14.31 33.68 1.22
C PHE A 192 14.19 32.42 2.10
N MET A 193 12.98 32.06 2.54
CA MET A 193 12.75 30.87 3.38
C MET A 193 13.14 29.58 2.67
N ALA A 194 12.91 29.48 1.36
CA ALA A 194 13.33 28.32 0.59
C ALA A 194 14.86 28.23 0.48
N LEU A 195 15.55 29.35 0.22
CA LEU A 195 17.02 29.37 0.16
C LEU A 195 17.66 29.09 1.53
N SER A 196 17.07 29.62 2.61
CA SER A 196 17.48 29.34 3.99
C SER A 196 17.33 27.86 4.33
N LYS A 197 16.25 27.20 3.92
CA LYS A 197 16.07 25.73 4.07
C LYS A 197 17.17 24.93 3.39
N LEU A 198 17.72 25.46 2.29
CA LEU A 198 18.84 24.86 1.55
C LEU A 198 20.23 25.28 2.09
N LYS A 199 20.27 25.97 3.23
CA LYS A 199 21.49 26.42 3.92
C LYS A 199 22.35 27.37 3.09
N PHE A 200 21.71 28.23 2.29
CA PHE A 200 22.41 29.33 1.63
C PHE A 200 22.73 30.41 2.68
N ASN A 201 23.95 30.95 2.65
CA ASN A 201 24.32 32.06 3.53
C ASN A 201 23.75 33.40 3.01
N ALA A 202 23.78 34.43 3.86
CA ALA A 202 23.21 35.74 3.52
C ALA A 202 23.79 36.39 2.24
N ARG A 203 25.06 36.11 1.91
CA ARG A 203 25.71 36.61 0.69
C ARG A 203 25.21 35.85 -0.53
N GLU A 204 25.17 34.52 -0.48
CA GLU A 204 24.64 33.68 -1.56
C GLU A 204 23.15 33.97 -1.82
N MET A 205 22.35 34.17 -0.77
CA MET A 205 20.95 34.55 -0.90
C MET A 205 20.77 35.92 -1.56
N ALA A 206 21.58 36.90 -1.15
CA ALA A 206 21.54 38.24 -1.72
C ALA A 206 21.90 38.23 -3.21
N ALA A 207 22.97 37.53 -3.59
CA ALA A 207 23.39 37.34 -4.97
C ALA A 207 22.30 36.63 -5.80
N SER A 208 21.74 35.55 -5.25
CA SER A 208 20.67 34.78 -5.89
C SER A 208 19.42 35.63 -6.16
N LEU A 209 19.06 36.53 -5.24
CA LEU A 209 17.89 37.42 -5.36
C LEU A 209 18.19 38.73 -6.09
N GLY A 210 19.45 39.00 -6.46
CA GLY A 210 19.86 40.26 -7.11
C GLY A 210 19.70 41.48 -6.21
N ILE A 211 19.84 41.33 -4.89
CA ILE A 211 19.71 42.41 -3.90
C ILE A 211 20.98 42.53 -3.05
N SER A 212 21.08 43.58 -2.23
CA SER A 212 22.22 43.73 -1.33
C SER A 212 22.12 42.75 -0.14
N PRO A 213 23.25 42.26 0.42
CA PRO A 213 23.25 41.51 1.67
C PRO A 213 22.59 42.28 2.83
N ASN A 214 22.62 43.61 2.79
CA ASN A 214 21.94 44.44 3.77
C ASN A 214 20.41 44.35 3.67
N SER A 215 19.87 44.21 2.45
CA SER A 215 18.45 44.03 2.20
C SER A 215 17.92 42.72 2.80
N ILE A 216 18.75 41.67 2.85
CA ILE A 216 18.43 40.41 3.53
C ILE A 216 18.29 40.65 5.04
N ARG A 217 19.29 41.31 5.66
CA ARG A 217 19.26 41.62 7.11
C ARG A 217 18.05 42.46 7.51
N MET A 218 17.69 43.46 6.69
CA MET A 218 16.49 44.27 6.92
C MET A 218 15.20 43.45 6.81
N SER A 219 15.12 42.55 5.84
CA SER A 219 13.97 41.66 5.66
C SER A 219 13.82 40.71 6.86
N LEU A 220 14.93 40.13 7.34
CA LEU A 220 14.98 39.32 8.55
C LEU A 220 14.55 40.08 9.79
N HIS A 221 15.03 41.31 9.98
CA HIS A 221 14.60 42.17 11.08
C HIS A 221 13.09 42.44 11.05
N ARG A 222 12.55 42.75 9.85
CA ARG A 222 11.10 42.93 9.65
C ARG A 222 10.31 41.67 10.01
N LEU A 223 10.76 40.50 9.55
CA LEU A 223 10.09 39.22 9.82
C LEU A 223 10.11 38.88 11.31
N ARG A 224 11.26 39.05 11.97
CA ARG A 224 11.37 38.84 13.43
C ARG A 224 10.41 39.73 14.21
N LYS A 225 10.37 41.04 13.89
CA LYS A 225 9.44 41.97 14.52
C LYS A 225 7.97 41.59 14.27
N LYS A 226 7.66 41.14 13.05
CA LYS A 226 6.29 40.74 12.66
C LYS A 226 5.80 39.51 13.43
N TYR A 227 6.67 38.53 13.67
CA TYR A 227 6.31 37.26 14.34
C TYR A 227 6.81 37.16 15.78
N ASN A 228 7.30 38.26 16.35
CA ASN A 228 7.79 38.37 17.73
C ASN A 228 8.86 37.33 18.10
N LEU A 229 9.84 37.12 17.20
CA LEU A 229 10.94 36.17 17.39
C LEU A 229 12.13 36.84 18.09
N ALA A 230 12.75 36.12 19.03
CA ALA A 230 13.81 36.66 19.89
C ALA A 230 15.14 36.90 19.16
N ASP A 231 15.51 36.02 18.22
CA ASP A 231 16.77 36.06 17.50
C ASP A 231 16.64 35.49 16.07
N GLU A 232 17.76 35.51 15.33
CA GLU A 232 17.86 35.00 13.96
C GLU A 232 17.83 33.47 13.92
N GLU A 233 18.43 32.82 14.93
CA GLU A 233 18.40 31.38 15.14
C GLU A 233 16.97 30.84 15.28
N SER A 234 16.08 31.57 15.96
CA SER A 234 14.65 31.23 16.09
C SER A 234 13.95 31.09 14.73
N LEU A 235 14.32 31.91 13.74
CA LEU A 235 13.70 31.83 12.42
C LEU A 235 14.25 30.65 11.61
N GLU A 236 15.56 30.40 11.69
CA GLU A 236 16.19 29.24 11.07
C GLU A 236 15.65 27.94 11.66
N VAL A 237 15.46 27.86 12.97
CA VAL A 237 14.84 26.72 13.65
C VAL A 237 13.41 26.49 13.14
N ILE A 238 12.62 27.55 12.94
CA ILE A 238 11.27 27.41 12.35
C ILE A 238 11.35 26.82 10.94
N VAL A 239 12.25 27.34 10.11
CA VAL A 239 12.49 26.85 8.74
C VAL A 239 12.95 25.39 8.74
N GLU A 240 13.85 25.01 9.65
CA GLU A 240 14.33 23.64 9.78
C GLU A 240 13.24 22.69 10.30
N SER A 241 12.35 23.16 11.18
CA SER A 241 11.25 22.37 11.78
C SER A 241 10.07 22.07 10.84
N ILE A 242 10.00 22.74 9.68
CA ILE A 242 8.99 22.48 8.64
C ILE A 242 9.52 21.39 7.70
#